data_AF-A0A955WWN0-F1
#
_entry.id   AF-A0A955WWN0-F1
#
_cell.length_a   1.000
_cell.length_b   1.000
_cell.length_c   1.000
_cell.angle_alpha   90.00
_cell.angle_beta   90.00
_cell.angle_gamma   90.00
#
_symmetry.space_group_name_H-M   'P 1'
#
loop_
_entity.id
_entity.type
_entity.pdbx_description
1 polymer ?
#
loop_
_entity_poly.entity_id
_entity_poly.type
_entity_poly.pdbx_seq_one_letter_code
_entity_poly.pdbx_strand_id
1 'polypeptide(L)'
;MTALPGPIAHLDAPPRLTGPALPVLLGLTFDEAEAAALLEHATADELALETRTGAVCRELARVWSAGLGGAALIEAAVWDRLAPHARRYRDLSLAEVADFWRVERAHVGRRDAAALIWYALLQGGLCGRQIAEQMADDCLFSGLRR
;
A
#
# COMPACT_ATOMS: atom_id res chain seq x y z
N MET A 1 -21.25 -15.37 -12.65
CA MET A 1 -19.79 -15.51 -12.53
C MET A 1 -19.16 -14.21 -13.02
N THR A 2 -18.75 -13.34 -12.10
CA THR A 2 -18.10 -12.07 -12.43
C THR A 2 -16.66 -12.37 -12.83
N ALA A 3 -16.28 -12.03 -14.06
CA ALA A 3 -14.92 -12.18 -14.52
C ALA A 3 -13.97 -11.34 -13.64
N LEU A 4 -12.84 -11.91 -13.26
CA LEU A 4 -11.81 -11.17 -12.54
C LEU A 4 -11.22 -10.10 -13.47
N PRO A 5 -10.92 -8.89 -12.97
CA PRO A 5 -10.33 -7.84 -13.78
C PRO A 5 -8.99 -8.28 -14.36
N GLY A 6 -8.73 -7.88 -15.61
CA GLY A 6 -7.51 -8.17 -16.35
C GLY A 6 -6.29 -7.34 -15.89
N PRO A 7 -5.15 -7.41 -16.60
CA PRO A 7 -3.95 -6.64 -16.28
C PRO A 7 -4.24 -5.13 -16.24
N ILE A 8 -3.53 -4.40 -15.37
CA ILE A 8 -3.78 -2.97 -15.07
C ILE A 8 -3.68 -2.13 -16.34
N ALA A 9 -4.80 -1.53 -16.76
CA ALA A 9 -4.84 -0.59 -17.90
C ALA A 9 -4.39 0.84 -17.53
N HIS A 10 -4.30 1.19 -16.24
CA HIS A 10 -3.97 2.53 -15.79
C HIS A 10 -2.89 2.51 -14.71
N LEU A 11 -1.63 2.60 -15.16
CA LEU A 11 -0.52 3.06 -14.35
C LEU A 11 -0.27 4.58 -14.57
N ASP A 12 -1.28 5.33 -15.02
CA ASP A 12 -1.08 6.72 -15.47
C ASP A 12 -1.54 7.76 -14.44
N ALA A 13 -2.19 7.36 -13.35
CA ALA A 13 -2.58 8.24 -12.26
C ALA A 13 -2.68 7.48 -10.92
N PRO A 14 -2.34 8.12 -9.79
CA PRO A 14 -2.47 7.49 -8.48
C PRO A 14 -3.95 7.24 -8.13
N PRO A 15 -4.31 6.02 -7.69
CA PRO A 15 -5.68 5.72 -7.30
C PRO A 15 -5.99 6.31 -5.92
N ARG A 16 -7.27 6.67 -5.70
CA ARG A 16 -7.76 6.92 -4.34
C ARG A 16 -7.88 5.60 -3.60
N LEU A 17 -6.87 5.29 -2.79
CA LEU A 17 -6.85 4.07 -1.98
C LEU A 17 -7.58 4.29 -0.67
N THR A 18 -8.36 3.28 -0.28
CA THR A 18 -9.07 3.26 1.01
C THR A 18 -9.07 1.83 1.53
N GLY A 19 -9.19 1.69 2.85
CA GLY A 19 -9.35 0.39 3.50
C GLY A 19 -8.25 0.06 4.50
N PRO A 20 -8.43 -1.05 5.26
CA PRO A 20 -7.58 -1.39 6.39
C PRO A 20 -6.18 -1.87 5.98
N ALA A 21 -5.96 -2.22 4.72
CA ALA A 21 -4.63 -2.54 4.18
C ALA A 21 -3.71 -1.31 4.06
N LEU A 22 -4.26 -0.09 4.01
CA LEU A 22 -3.50 1.13 3.72
C LEU A 22 -2.42 1.48 4.76
N PRO A 23 -2.67 1.41 6.09
CA PRO A 23 -1.62 1.62 7.08
C PRO A 23 -0.51 0.56 7.04
N VAL A 24 -0.84 -0.67 6.61
CA VAL A 24 0.16 -1.74 6.44
C VAL A 24 1.02 -1.45 5.22
N LEU A 25 0.39 -1.10 4.10
CA LEU A 25 1.08 -0.67 2.89
C LEU A 25 2.08 0.45 3.18
N LEU A 26 1.63 1.51 3.85
CA LEU A 26 2.48 2.66 4.19
C LEU A 26 3.64 2.25 5.10
N GLY A 27 3.38 1.42 6.11
CA GLY A 27 4.44 0.90 6.98
C GLY A 27 5.41 -0.05 6.28
N LEU A 28 5.02 -0.71 5.18
CA LEU A 28 5.94 -1.50 4.37
C LEU A 28 6.75 -0.62 3.40
N THR A 29 6.23 0.56 3.06
CA THR A 29 6.78 1.47 2.05
C THR A 29 7.76 2.49 2.63
N PHE A 30 7.50 2.96 3.85
CA PHE A 30 8.28 3.99 4.54
C PHE A 30 8.79 3.48 5.88
N ASP A 31 9.99 3.94 6.26
CA ASP A 31 10.43 3.85 7.66
C ASP A 31 9.77 4.92 8.53
N GLU A 32 10.06 4.92 9.84
CA GLU A 32 9.46 5.86 10.79
C GLU A 32 9.80 7.32 10.52
N ALA A 33 11.06 7.61 10.20
CA ALA A 33 11.51 8.97 9.96
C ALA A 33 10.92 9.52 8.65
N GLU A 34 10.88 8.69 7.61
CA GLU A 34 10.27 9.03 6.33
C GLU A 34 8.76 9.25 6.46
N ALA A 35 8.06 8.36 7.16
CA ALA A 35 6.62 8.48 7.38
C ALA A 35 6.28 9.74 8.20
N ALA A 36 7.11 10.05 9.21
CA ALA A 36 6.98 11.23 10.04
C ALA A 36 7.13 12.52 9.22
N ALA A 37 8.23 12.64 8.47
CA ALA A 37 8.48 13.77 7.60
C ALA A 37 7.37 13.92 6.54
N LEU A 38 6.92 12.81 5.95
CA LEU A 38 5.82 12.82 4.98
C LEU A 38 4.53 13.36 5.60
N LEU A 39 4.24 12.98 6.85
CA LEU A 39 3.05 13.44 7.56
C LEU A 39 3.11 14.93 7.87
N GLU A 40 4.23 15.42 8.40
CA GLU A 40 4.47 16.86 8.67
C GLU A 40 4.26 17.71 7.41
N HIS A 41 4.82 17.25 6.28
CA HIS A 41 4.64 17.94 4.99
C HIS A 41 3.20 17.88 4.49
N ALA A 42 2.50 16.76 4.73
CA ALA A 42 1.13 16.55 4.28
C ALA A 42 0.10 17.35 5.11
N THR A 43 0.38 17.63 6.39
CA THR A 43 -0.55 18.34 7.29
C THR A 43 -0.17 19.81 7.52
N ALA A 44 1.05 20.23 7.17
CA ALA A 44 1.60 21.55 7.46
C ALA A 44 1.59 21.92 8.97
N ASP A 45 1.48 20.90 9.83
CA ASP A 45 1.50 21.01 11.29
C ASP A 45 2.77 20.33 11.80
N GLU A 46 3.49 20.98 12.73
CA GLU A 46 4.53 20.34 13.54
C GLU A 46 3.85 19.33 14.48
N LEU A 47 3.70 18.09 14.01
CA LEU A 47 3.23 17.01 14.87
C LEU A 47 4.37 16.63 15.82
N ALA A 48 4.16 16.81 17.12
CA ALA A 48 5.07 16.28 18.14
C ALA A 48 5.09 14.74 18.06
N LEU A 49 6.06 14.21 17.31
CA LEU A 49 6.25 12.80 17.01
C LEU A 49 6.90 12.05 18.19
N GLU A 50 6.12 11.79 19.23
CA GLU A 50 6.43 10.71 20.18
C GLU A 50 5.83 9.35 19.74
N THR A 51 5.41 9.24 18.49
CA THR A 51 4.55 8.15 18.03
C THR A 51 5.30 7.10 17.22
N ARG A 52 5.41 5.90 17.79
CA ARG A 52 5.90 4.66 17.13
C ARG A 52 5.42 4.57 15.67
N THR A 53 6.27 4.11 14.74
CA THR A 53 6.02 3.96 13.28
C THR A 53 4.57 3.64 12.89
N GLY A 54 3.93 2.70 13.62
CA GLY A 54 2.57 2.25 13.35
C GLY A 54 1.46 3.29 13.57
N ALA A 55 1.66 4.30 14.43
CA ALA A 55 0.73 5.41 14.63
C ALA A 55 0.83 6.43 13.50
N VAL A 56 2.06 6.77 13.08
CA VAL A 56 2.33 7.67 11.96
C VAL A 56 1.73 7.14 10.66
N CYS A 57 1.93 5.85 10.37
CA CYS A 57 1.38 5.22 9.15
C CYS A 57 -0.16 5.17 9.15
N ARG A 58 -0.80 5.05 10.32
CA ARG A 58 -2.27 5.13 10.43
C ARG A 58 -2.76 6.55 10.14
N GLU A 59 -2.02 7.55 10.61
CA GLU A 59 -2.37 8.94 10.39
C GLU A 59 -2.18 9.36 8.93
N LEU A 60 -1.08 8.93 8.28
CA LEU A 60 -0.91 9.05 6.83
C LEU A 60 -2.07 8.39 6.05
N ALA A 61 -2.49 7.18 6.46
CA ALA A 61 -3.62 6.50 5.84
C ALA A 61 -4.93 7.29 5.99
N ARG A 62 -5.13 7.96 7.14
CA ARG A 62 -6.28 8.83 7.40
C ARG A 62 -6.25 10.06 6.49
N VAL A 63 -5.12 10.76 6.42
CA VAL A 63 -4.92 11.96 5.57
C VAL A 63 -5.19 11.63 4.10
N TRP A 64 -4.65 10.51 3.62
CA TRP A 64 -4.90 10.03 2.27
C TRP A 64 -6.37 9.67 2.05
N SER A 65 -6.94 8.79 2.88
CA SER A 65 -8.32 8.30 2.71
C SER A 65 -9.37 9.42 2.78
N ALA A 66 -9.13 10.44 3.61
CA ALA A 66 -10.01 11.59 3.75
C ALA A 66 -9.84 12.63 2.63
N GLY A 67 -8.86 12.47 1.74
CA GLY A 67 -8.60 13.41 0.65
C GLY A 67 -8.24 14.81 1.14
N LEU A 68 -7.57 14.91 2.29
CA LEU A 68 -7.13 16.19 2.86
C LEU A 68 -6.01 16.79 2.00
N GLY A 69 -5.65 18.06 2.27
CA GLY A 69 -4.70 18.83 1.44
C GLY A 69 -3.37 18.12 1.10
N GLY A 70 -2.91 17.19 1.95
CA GLY A 70 -1.70 16.40 1.72
C GLY A 70 -1.87 15.04 1.02
N ALA A 71 -3.09 14.63 0.67
CA ALA A 71 -3.34 13.30 0.07
C ALA A 71 -2.57 13.10 -1.24
N ALA A 72 -2.52 14.11 -2.11
CA ALA A 72 -1.79 14.05 -3.38
C ALA A 72 -0.26 13.87 -3.19
N LEU A 73 0.29 14.44 -2.11
CA LEU A 73 1.71 14.31 -1.78
C LEU A 73 2.04 12.89 -1.29
N ILE A 74 1.16 12.31 -0.47
CA ILE A 74 1.28 10.91 -0.02
C ILE A 74 1.14 9.95 -1.21
N GLU A 75 0.16 10.19 -2.08
CA GLU A 75 -0.05 9.43 -3.31
C GLU A 75 1.19 9.42 -4.20
N ALA A 76 1.78 10.59 -4.46
CA ALA A 76 2.99 10.72 -5.26
C ALA A 76 4.19 9.99 -4.62
N ALA A 77 4.39 10.12 -3.31
CA ALA A 77 5.47 9.45 -2.61
C ALA A 77 5.36 7.91 -2.66
N VAL A 78 4.13 7.38 -2.54
CA VAL A 78 3.87 5.94 -2.68
C VAL A 78 4.06 5.49 -4.12
N TRP A 79 3.56 6.27 -5.07
CA TRP A 79 3.71 6.01 -6.50
C TRP A 79 5.18 5.87 -6.89
N ASP A 80 6.02 6.86 -6.56
CA ASP A 80 7.44 6.89 -6.91
C ASP A 80 8.19 5.67 -6.36
N ARG A 81 7.81 5.19 -5.17
CA ARG A 81 8.46 4.05 -4.52
C ARG A 81 7.98 2.70 -5.03
N LEU A 82 6.68 2.56 -5.29
CA LEU A 82 6.09 1.25 -5.58
C LEU A 82 5.88 0.99 -7.06
N ALA A 83 5.74 2.01 -7.91
CA ALA A 83 5.59 1.85 -9.36
C ALA A 83 6.68 0.99 -10.01
N PRO A 84 7.99 1.16 -9.70
CA PRO A 84 9.04 0.31 -10.27
C PRO A 84 8.90 -1.16 -9.87
N HIS A 85 8.44 -1.44 -8.65
CA HIS A 85 8.26 -2.79 -8.14
C HIS A 85 6.99 -3.45 -8.70
N ALA A 86 5.88 -2.71 -8.75
CA ALA A 86 4.61 -3.21 -9.27
C ALA A 86 4.68 -3.55 -10.77
N ARG A 87 5.55 -2.88 -11.53
CA ARG A 87 5.80 -3.22 -12.95
C ARG A 87 6.21 -4.67 -13.17
N ARG A 88 6.83 -5.33 -12.18
CA ARG A 88 7.17 -6.77 -12.24
C ARG A 88 5.95 -7.67 -12.26
N TYR A 89 4.82 -7.18 -11.74
CA TYR A 89 3.57 -7.92 -11.58
C TYR A 89 2.47 -7.43 -12.54
N ARG A 90 2.78 -6.46 -13.41
CA ARG A 90 1.78 -5.79 -14.28
C ARG A 90 1.02 -6.74 -15.21
N ASP A 91 1.69 -7.82 -15.59
CA ASP A 91 1.17 -8.82 -16.54
C ASP A 91 0.42 -9.96 -15.82
N LEU A 92 0.41 -9.96 -14.48
CA LEU A 92 -0.30 -10.94 -13.67
C LEU A 92 -1.75 -10.51 -13.43
N SER A 93 -2.68 -11.42 -13.58
CA SER A 93 -4.05 -11.26 -13.09
C SER A 93 -4.10 -11.23 -11.54
N LEU A 94 -5.20 -10.74 -10.98
CA LEU A 94 -5.44 -10.83 -9.53
C LEU A 94 -5.38 -12.27 -9.00
N ALA A 95 -5.80 -13.25 -9.81
CA ALA A 95 -5.74 -14.66 -9.44
C ALA A 95 -4.29 -15.15 -9.33
N GLU A 96 -3.44 -14.79 -10.30
CA GLU A 96 -2.02 -15.14 -10.30
C GLU A 96 -1.26 -14.43 -9.17
N VAL A 97 -1.61 -13.18 -8.86
CA VAL A 97 -1.06 -12.46 -7.70
C VAL A 97 -1.46 -13.14 -6.38
N ALA A 98 -2.71 -13.57 -6.24
CA ALA A 98 -3.15 -14.29 -5.05
C ALA A 98 -2.44 -15.66 -4.91
N ASP A 99 -2.29 -16.40 -6.01
CA ASP A 99 -1.60 -17.69 -5.98
C ASP A 99 -0.10 -17.53 -5.71
N PHE A 100 0.54 -16.56 -6.36
CA PHE A 100 1.92 -16.18 -6.08
C PHE A 100 2.10 -15.87 -4.58
N TRP A 101 1.26 -15.01 -4.00
CA TRP A 101 1.35 -14.66 -2.58
C TRP A 101 1.20 -15.89 -1.68
N ARG A 102 0.23 -16.75 -1.97
CA ARG A 102 -0.01 -17.98 -1.20
C ARG A 102 1.22 -18.88 -1.13
N VAL A 103 2.00 -18.97 -2.21
CA VAL A 103 3.20 -19.81 -2.32
C VAL A 103 4.44 -19.10 -1.77
N GLU A 104 4.64 -17.84 -2.14
CA GLU A 104 5.92 -17.15 -1.99
C GLU A 104 5.99 -16.17 -0.81
N ARG A 105 4.89 -15.86 -0.12
CA ARG A 105 4.84 -14.82 0.94
C ARG A 105 5.94 -14.89 2.01
N ALA A 106 6.47 -16.08 2.31
CA ALA A 106 7.56 -16.25 3.28
C ALA A 106 8.92 -15.73 2.78
N HIS A 107 9.08 -15.59 1.47
CA HIS A 107 10.31 -15.15 0.81
C HIS A 107 10.18 -13.77 0.19
N VAL A 108 8.98 -13.17 0.20
CA VAL A 108 8.74 -11.84 -0.35
C VAL A 108 9.31 -10.79 0.61
N GLY A 109 10.22 -9.96 0.08
CA GLY A 109 10.77 -8.82 0.81
C GLY A 109 9.72 -7.71 1.03
N ARG A 110 9.97 -6.86 2.02
CA ARG A 110 9.05 -5.79 2.47
C ARG A 110 8.52 -4.91 1.34
N ARG A 111 9.38 -4.50 0.39
CA ARG A 111 9.01 -3.65 -0.76
C ARG A 111 8.18 -4.37 -1.81
N ASP A 112 8.47 -5.64 -2.07
CA ASP A 112 7.71 -6.45 -3.02
C ASP A 112 6.33 -6.80 -2.43
N ALA A 113 6.24 -7.01 -1.10
CA ALA A 113 4.96 -7.13 -0.39
C ALA A 113 4.12 -5.85 -0.49
N ALA A 114 4.74 -4.68 -0.27
CA ALA A 114 4.07 -3.40 -0.47
C ALA A 114 3.55 -3.25 -1.91
N ALA A 115 4.38 -3.59 -2.91
CA ALA A 115 3.99 -3.50 -4.31
C ALA A 115 2.82 -4.43 -4.68
N LEU A 116 2.76 -5.64 -4.12
CA LEU A 116 1.67 -6.60 -4.34
C LEU A 116 0.36 -6.15 -3.68
N ILE A 117 0.42 -5.63 -2.45
CA ILE A 117 -0.74 -5.04 -1.77
C ILE A 117 -1.26 -3.85 -2.57
N TRP A 118 -0.36 -2.95 -2.99
CA TRP A 118 -0.70 -1.78 -3.80
C TRP A 118 -1.29 -2.18 -5.15
N TYR A 119 -0.73 -3.18 -5.82
CA TYR A 119 -1.25 -3.75 -7.06
C TYR A 119 -2.68 -4.29 -6.89
N ALA A 120 -2.92 -5.06 -5.82
CA ALA A 120 -4.25 -5.61 -5.53
C ALA A 120 -5.27 -4.49 -5.26
N LEU A 121 -4.86 -3.41 -4.58
CA LEU A 121 -5.70 -2.23 -4.35
C LEU A 121 -5.99 -1.44 -5.63
N LEU A 122 -5.00 -1.29 -6.52
CA LEU A 122 -5.12 -0.62 -7.83
C LEU A 122 -6.17 -1.27 -8.73
N GLN A 123 -6.27 -2.60 -8.69
CA GLN A 123 -7.26 -3.37 -9.44
C GLN A 123 -8.70 -3.09 -8.98
N GLY A 124 -8.87 -2.51 -7.79
CA GLY A 124 -10.15 -2.07 -7.26
C GLY A 124 -11.14 -3.22 -7.05
N GLY A 125 -12.42 -2.86 -6.93
CA GLY A 125 -13.50 -3.83 -6.72
C GLY A 125 -13.46 -4.51 -5.34
N LEU A 126 -14.32 -5.50 -5.13
CA LEU A 126 -14.36 -6.27 -3.88
C LEU A 126 -13.18 -7.26 -3.79
N CYS A 127 -12.88 -7.97 -4.87
CA CYS A 127 -11.84 -8.99 -4.88
C CYS A 127 -10.43 -8.41 -4.67
N GLY A 128 -10.08 -7.31 -5.34
CA GLY A 128 -8.78 -6.65 -5.15
C GLY A 128 -8.57 -6.18 -3.71
N ARG A 129 -9.62 -5.60 -3.10
CA ARG A 129 -9.60 -5.22 -1.68
C ARG A 129 -9.43 -6.40 -0.74
N GLN A 130 -10.20 -7.48 -0.91
CA GLN A 130 -10.08 -8.67 -0.06
C GLN A 130 -8.71 -9.32 -0.15
N ILE A 131 -8.14 -9.40 -1.36
CA ILE A 131 -6.78 -9.92 -1.57
C ILE A 131 -5.76 -9.02 -0.86
N ALA A 132 -5.85 -7.70 -1.04
CA ALA A 132 -4.96 -6.75 -0.39
C ALA A 132 -5.04 -6.82 1.15
N GLU A 133 -6.24 -6.98 1.69
CA GLU A 133 -6.48 -7.15 3.13
C GLU A 133 -5.84 -8.43 3.66
N GLN A 134 -6.03 -9.56 2.98
CA GLN A 134 -5.41 -10.82 3.36
C GLN A 134 -3.87 -10.72 3.34
N MET A 135 -3.30 -10.07 2.33
CA MET A 135 -1.85 -9.85 2.24
C MET A 135 -1.36 -8.94 3.37
N ALA A 136 -2.11 -7.89 3.69
CA ALA A 136 -1.78 -6.98 4.78
C ALA A 136 -1.83 -7.69 6.15
N ASP A 137 -2.83 -8.52 6.39
CA ASP A 137 -2.92 -9.35 7.60
C ASP A 137 -1.73 -10.31 7.68
N ASP A 138 -1.42 -11.04 6.60
CA ASP A 138 -0.25 -11.92 6.53
C ASP A 138 1.04 -11.16 6.88
N CYS A 139 1.21 -9.91 6.42
CA CYS A 139 2.37 -9.07 6.74
C CYS A 139 2.42 -8.64 8.22
N LEU A 140 1.28 -8.42 8.86
CA LEU A 140 1.21 -8.10 10.28
C LEU A 140 1.66 -9.29 11.15
N PHE A 141 1.32 -10.51 10.76
CA PHE A 141 1.60 -11.72 11.55
C PHE A 141 2.94 -12.40 11.21
N SER A 142 3.51 -12.17 10.02
CA SER A 142 4.77 -12.79 9.56
C SER A 142 6.05 -12.11 10.06
N GLY A 143 5.96 -10.98 10.76
CA GLY A 143 7.13 -10.27 11.29
C GLY A 143 7.89 -9.42 10.27
N LEU A 144 7.37 -9.27 9.04
CA LEU A 144 7.88 -8.36 7.99
C LEU A 144 7.95 -6.88 8.41
N ARG A 145 7.36 -6.53 9.56
CA ARG A 145 7.44 -5.20 10.18
C ARG A 145 8.67 -4.94 11.05
N ARG A 146 9.51 -5.95 11.32
CA ARG A 146 10.76 -5.75 12.09
C ARG A 146 11.86 -5.09 11.27
#